data_AF-A0A941FLC5-F1
#
_entry.id   AF-A0A941FLC5-F1
#
_cell.length_a   1.000
_cell.length_b   1.000
_cell.length_c   1.000
_cell.angle_alpha   90.00
_cell.angle_beta   90.00
_cell.angle_gamma   90.00
#
_symmetry.space_group_name_H-M   'P 1'
#
loop_
_entity.id
_entity.type
_entity.pdbx_description
1 polymer ?
#
loop_
_entity_poly.entity_id
_entity_poly.type
_entity_poly.pdbx_seq_one_letter_code
_entity_poly.pdbx_strand_id
1 'polypeptide(L)'
;MRNKKIFMGLLFIAILAFSAVFIQLNMDVNSRAEKGEDDDADNHERIEKLLNKMTLEEKNRTAYDGRFQGTEKSDEITELIEQKHIGGVIYFDRNMKSPKQVARLSNSLQQTANQSAHSLPLMVAIDQEGGDIIRMKERVSPLPAQQDLGKNASIEDMYKVARLNGTELGSMGININFALY
;
A
#
# COMPACT_ATOMS: atom_id res chain seq x y z
N MET A 1 -2.36 31.16 -54.20
CA MET A 1 -3.54 31.20 -53.29
C MET A 1 -4.00 29.81 -52.79
N ARG A 2 -3.85 28.72 -53.56
CA ARG A 2 -4.33 27.36 -53.19
C ARG A 2 -3.64 26.75 -51.94
N ASN A 3 -2.33 26.95 -51.77
CA ASN A 3 -1.56 26.34 -50.68
C ASN A 3 -1.85 26.96 -49.29
N LYS A 4 -2.22 28.25 -49.23
CA LYS A 4 -2.62 28.90 -47.97
C LYS A 4 -3.95 28.35 -47.43
N LYS A 5 -4.90 27.99 -48.31
CA LYS A 5 -6.18 27.39 -47.90
C LYS A 5 -6.00 25.97 -47.34
N ILE A 6 -5.11 25.18 -47.93
CA ILE A 6 -4.79 23.82 -47.44
C ILE A 6 -4.08 23.90 -46.08
N PHE A 7 -3.10 24.79 -45.93
CA PHE A 7 -2.40 25.00 -44.66
C PHE A 7 -3.35 25.45 -43.54
N MET A 8 -4.27 26.38 -43.85
CA MET A 8 -5.24 26.88 -42.87
C MET A 8 -6.27 25.80 -42.47
N GLY A 9 -6.64 24.90 -43.38
CA GLY A 9 -7.47 23.73 -43.08
C GLY A 9 -6.77 22.72 -42.16
N LEU A 10 -5.49 22.43 -42.42
CA LEU A 10 -4.70 21.53 -41.57
C LEU A 10 -4.46 22.10 -40.17
N LEU A 11 -4.20 23.40 -40.07
CA LEU A 11 -4.07 24.09 -38.78
C LEU A 11 -5.38 24.03 -37.97
N PHE A 12 -6.52 24.19 -38.64
CA PHE A 12 -7.84 24.10 -37.99
C PHE A 12 -8.13 22.69 -37.46
N ILE A 13 -7.79 21.65 -38.21
CA ILE A 13 -7.92 20.25 -37.77
C ILE A 13 -7.01 19.96 -36.57
N ALA A 14 -5.77 20.46 -36.58
CA ALA A 14 -4.84 20.28 -35.47
C ALA A 14 -5.35 20.94 -34.17
N ILE A 15 -5.96 22.13 -34.26
CA ILE A 15 -6.58 22.82 -33.12
C ILE A 15 -7.77 22.03 -32.57
N LEU A 16 -8.64 21.52 -33.45
CA LEU A 16 -9.77 20.69 -33.03
C LEU A 16 -9.31 19.40 -32.34
N ALA A 17 -8.31 18.71 -32.90
CA ALA A 17 -7.75 17.52 -32.29
C ALA A 17 -7.13 17.81 -30.91
N PHE A 18 -6.40 18.91 -30.78
CA PHE A 18 -5.83 19.33 -29.50
C PHE A 18 -6.92 19.67 -28.47
N SER A 19 -7.97 20.38 -28.87
CA SER A 19 -9.10 20.68 -27.98
C SER A 19 -9.84 19.43 -27.52
N ALA A 20 -10.04 18.45 -28.41
CA ALA A 20 -10.70 17.20 -28.07
C ALA A 20 -9.87 16.38 -27.07
N VAL A 21 -8.55 16.30 -27.27
CA VAL A 21 -7.63 15.64 -26.32
C VAL A 21 -7.63 16.37 -24.96
N PHE A 22 -7.61 17.71 -24.97
CA PHE A 22 -7.65 18.51 -23.74
C PHE A 22 -8.96 18.34 -22.97
N ILE A 23 -10.11 18.29 -23.66
CA ILE A 23 -11.42 18.03 -23.04
C ILE A 23 -11.45 16.61 -22.46
N GLN A 24 -10.97 15.61 -23.21
CA GLN A 24 -10.93 14.23 -22.73
C GLN A 24 -10.06 14.07 -21.48
N LEU A 25 -8.91 14.73 -21.43
CA LEU A 25 -8.03 14.72 -20.25
C LEU A 25 -8.71 15.37 -19.04
N ASN A 26 -9.40 16.50 -19.21
CA ASN A 26 -10.12 17.13 -18.11
C ASN A 26 -11.29 16.26 -17.62
N MET A 27 -12.02 15.60 -18.52
CA MET A 27 -13.08 14.68 -18.14
C MET A 27 -12.56 13.46 -17.36
N ASP A 28 -11.40 12.90 -17.74
CA ASP A 28 -10.80 11.76 -17.03
C ASP A 28 -10.23 12.16 -15.65
N VAL A 29 -9.73 13.39 -15.51
CA VAL A 29 -9.31 13.92 -14.20
C VAL A 29 -10.51 14.14 -13.29
N ASN A 30 -11.59 14.75 -13.79
CA ASN A 30 -12.79 14.98 -12.99
C ASN A 30 -13.46 13.67 -12.55
N SER A 31 -13.54 12.67 -13.42
CA SER A 31 -14.15 11.37 -13.07
C SER A 31 -13.37 10.63 -11.98
N ARG A 32 -12.03 10.75 -11.98
CA ARG A 32 -11.18 10.18 -10.92
C ARG A 32 -11.33 10.93 -9.59
N ALA A 33 -11.52 12.25 -9.63
CA ALA A 33 -11.74 13.06 -8.44
C ALA A 33 -13.10 12.75 -7.78
N GLU A 34 -14.17 12.70 -8.59
CA GLU A 34 -15.52 12.35 -8.12
C GLU A 34 -15.58 10.93 -7.56
N LYS A 35 -14.90 9.98 -8.20
CA LYS A 35 -14.80 8.60 -7.70
C LYS A 35 -14.09 8.51 -6.35
N GLY A 36 -13.05 9.33 -6.13
CA GLY A 36 -12.34 9.38 -4.86
C GLY A 36 -13.20 9.91 -3.72
N GLU A 37 -14.02 10.95 -3.97
CA GLU A 37 -14.94 11.50 -2.97
C GLU A 37 -16.08 10.53 -2.59
N ASP A 38 -16.63 9.79 -3.55
CA ASP A 38 -17.68 8.79 -3.30
C ASP A 38 -17.15 7.57 -2.53
N ASP A 39 -15.95 7.09 -2.88
CA ASP A 39 -15.25 6.03 -2.16
C ASP A 39 -14.97 6.42 -0.69
N ASP A 40 -14.60 7.69 -0.44
CA ASP A 40 -14.33 8.19 0.93
C ASP A 40 -15.61 8.27 1.78
N ALA A 41 -16.75 8.67 1.20
CA ALA A 41 -18.03 8.71 1.90
C ALA A 41 -18.55 7.30 2.25
N ASP A 42 -18.48 6.34 1.31
CA ASP A 42 -18.84 4.94 1.57
C ASP A 42 -17.95 4.33 2.66
N ASN A 43 -16.64 4.57 2.59
CA ASN A 43 -15.70 4.08 3.59
C ASN A 43 -16.01 4.65 4.98
N HIS A 44 -16.34 5.94 5.08
CA HIS A 44 -16.68 6.55 6.37
C HIS A 44 -17.91 5.89 7.00
N GLU A 45 -18.98 5.68 6.22
CA GLU A 45 -20.18 5.00 6.71
C GLU A 45 -19.89 3.55 7.15
N ARG A 46 -19.07 2.83 6.39
CA ARG A 46 -18.68 1.45 6.72
C ARG A 46 -17.82 1.37 7.97
N ILE A 47 -16.88 2.30 8.13
CA ILE A 47 -16.05 2.44 9.34
C ILE A 47 -16.93 2.74 10.55
N GLU A 48 -17.84 3.70 10.47
CA GLU A 48 -18.77 4.03 11.56
C GLU A 48 -19.65 2.83 11.95
N LYS A 49 -20.17 2.08 10.97
CA LYS A 49 -20.93 0.84 11.24
C LYS A 49 -20.08 -0.23 11.93
N LEU A 50 -18.80 -0.37 11.59
CA LEU A 50 -17.88 -1.30 12.24
C LEU A 50 -17.56 -0.84 13.67
N LEU A 51 -17.20 0.43 13.84
CA LEU A 51 -16.90 1.02 15.15
C LEU A 51 -18.09 0.93 16.11
N ASN A 52 -19.32 1.09 15.62
CA ASN A 52 -20.52 0.97 16.47
C ASN A 52 -20.80 -0.47 16.94
N LYS A 53 -20.20 -1.49 16.31
CA LYS A 53 -20.28 -2.89 16.75
C LYS A 53 -19.18 -3.26 17.75
N MET A 54 -18.19 -2.40 17.94
CA MET A 54 -17.05 -2.64 18.82
C MET A 54 -17.27 -1.99 20.20
N THR A 55 -16.86 -2.69 21.24
CA THR A 55 -16.69 -2.14 22.59
C THR A 55 -15.55 -1.12 22.64
N LEU A 56 -15.54 -0.26 23.66
CA LEU A 56 -14.44 0.70 23.87
C LEU A 56 -13.08 0.00 24.05
N GLU A 57 -13.08 -1.14 24.73
CA GLU A 57 -11.88 -1.97 24.89
C GLU A 57 -11.34 -2.44 23.54
N GLU A 58 -12.20 -2.88 22.63
CA GLU A 58 -11.79 -3.32 21.30
C GLU A 58 -11.31 -2.16 20.43
N LYS A 59 -11.95 -0.98 20.53
CA LYS A 59 -11.50 0.23 19.83
C LYS A 59 -10.10 0.67 20.25
N ASN A 60 -9.75 0.44 21.51
CA ASN A 60 -8.42 0.79 22.05
C ASN A 60 -7.36 -0.28 21.77
N ARG A 61 -7.70 -1.41 21.14
CA ARG A 61 -6.81 -2.57 20.91
C ARG A 61 -6.22 -2.66 19.49
N THR A 62 -6.19 -1.56 18.75
CA THR A 62 -5.45 -1.40 17.48
C THR A 62 -3.93 -1.40 17.66
N ALA A 63 -3.42 -2.08 18.68
CA ALA A 63 -2.00 -2.21 18.95
C ALA A 63 -1.37 -3.21 17.98
N TYR A 64 -0.12 -2.93 17.59
CA TYR A 64 0.71 -3.88 16.88
C TYR A 64 1.42 -4.79 17.89
N ASP A 65 1.45 -6.09 17.63
CA ASP A 65 2.43 -6.95 18.29
C ASP A 65 3.69 -7.12 17.44
N GLY A 66 4.79 -6.59 17.95
CA GLY A 66 6.13 -6.80 17.39
C GLY A 66 6.89 -7.91 18.09
N ARG A 67 6.35 -8.58 19.12
CA ARG A 67 7.12 -9.52 19.95
C ARG A 67 7.03 -10.96 19.49
N PHE A 68 6.02 -11.30 18.70
CA PHE A 68 5.85 -12.66 18.20
C PHE A 68 7.11 -13.20 17.50
N GLN A 69 7.41 -14.46 17.78
CA GLN A 69 8.63 -15.13 17.35
C GLN A 69 8.32 -16.19 16.29
N GLY A 70 9.35 -16.50 15.48
CA GLY A 70 9.29 -17.60 14.54
C GLY A 70 8.73 -17.23 13.16
N THR A 71 8.86 -18.18 12.25
CA THR A 71 8.57 -18.04 10.81
C THR A 71 7.24 -18.67 10.40
N GLU A 72 6.44 -19.12 11.36
CA GLU A 72 5.15 -19.79 11.13
C GLU A 72 4.14 -19.31 12.17
N LYS A 73 2.84 -19.50 11.88
CA LYS A 73 1.77 -19.14 12.82
C LYS A 73 1.90 -20.01 14.08
N SER A 74 2.01 -19.37 15.24
CA SER A 74 2.05 -20.02 16.56
C SER A 74 0.71 -19.88 17.30
N ASP A 75 0.56 -20.63 18.38
CA ASP A 75 -0.59 -20.49 19.27
C ASP A 75 -0.62 -19.12 19.95
N GLU A 76 0.57 -18.60 20.33
CA GLU A 76 0.73 -17.26 20.91
C GLU A 76 0.13 -16.17 20.02
N ILE A 77 0.53 -16.10 18.74
CA ILE A 77 0.01 -15.07 17.84
C ILE A 77 -1.46 -15.32 17.50
N THR A 78 -1.90 -16.59 17.47
CA THR A 78 -3.31 -16.94 17.28
C THR A 78 -4.17 -16.39 18.43
N GLU A 79 -3.73 -16.58 19.68
CA GLU A 79 -4.42 -16.03 20.87
C GLU A 79 -4.45 -14.50 20.85
N LEU A 80 -3.35 -13.85 20.47
CA LEU A 80 -3.32 -12.39 20.36
C LEU A 80 -4.32 -11.86 19.33
N ILE A 81 -4.48 -12.53 18.19
CA ILE A 81 -5.45 -12.14 17.16
C ILE A 81 -6.88 -12.43 17.62
N GLU A 82 -7.16 -13.65 18.09
CA GLU A 82 -8.53 -14.10 18.36
C GLU A 82 -9.09 -13.58 19.69
N GLN A 83 -8.27 -13.51 20.73
CA GLN A 83 -8.70 -13.22 22.10
C GLN A 83 -8.31 -11.82 22.56
N LYS A 84 -7.20 -11.30 22.05
CA LYS A 84 -6.72 -9.94 22.38
C LYS A 84 -7.05 -8.91 21.30
N HIS A 85 -7.55 -9.35 20.14
CA HIS A 85 -8.01 -8.50 19.04
C HIS A 85 -6.96 -7.46 18.61
N ILE A 86 -5.69 -7.88 18.49
CA ILE A 86 -4.65 -6.99 17.98
C ILE A 86 -4.99 -6.48 16.58
N GLY A 87 -4.69 -5.22 16.30
CA GLY A 87 -4.95 -4.60 15.00
C GLY A 87 -3.90 -4.95 13.94
N GLY A 88 -2.71 -5.39 14.37
CA GLY A 88 -1.63 -5.69 13.44
C GLY A 88 -0.42 -6.39 14.04
N VAL A 89 0.50 -6.76 13.16
CA VAL A 89 1.80 -7.37 13.49
C VAL A 89 2.91 -6.62 12.77
N ILE A 90 4.09 -6.54 13.38
CA ILE A 90 5.29 -5.99 12.72
C ILE A 90 6.30 -7.12 12.54
N TYR A 91 6.72 -7.35 11.29
CA TYR A 91 7.75 -8.33 10.95
C TYR A 91 9.16 -7.79 11.18
N PHE A 92 9.99 -8.68 11.70
CA PHE A 92 11.44 -8.53 11.83
C PHE A 92 12.13 -9.73 11.15
N ASP A 93 13.46 -9.71 10.99
CA ASP A 93 14.18 -10.81 10.32
C ASP A 93 13.95 -12.19 10.96
N ARG A 94 13.67 -12.25 12.27
CA ARG A 94 13.28 -13.48 12.98
C ARG A 94 12.00 -14.14 12.43
N ASN A 95 11.15 -13.39 11.74
CA ASN A 95 9.90 -13.85 11.16
C ASN A 95 10.05 -14.20 9.66
N MET A 96 11.21 -13.87 9.07
CA MET A 96 11.36 -13.76 7.62
C MET A 96 12.54 -14.58 7.11
N LYS A 97 12.25 -15.75 6.53
CA LYS A 97 13.23 -16.67 5.95
C LYS A 97 13.32 -16.57 4.43
N SER A 98 12.18 -16.42 3.76
CA SER A 98 12.11 -16.26 2.31
C SER A 98 10.79 -15.62 1.89
N PRO A 99 10.69 -14.95 0.72
CA PRO A 99 9.47 -14.25 0.34
C PRO A 99 8.24 -15.16 0.30
N LYS A 100 8.43 -16.40 -0.19
CA LYS A 100 7.39 -17.43 -0.24
C LYS A 100 6.94 -17.87 1.16
N GLN A 101 7.85 -17.97 2.12
CA GLN A 101 7.49 -18.30 3.50
C GLN A 101 6.74 -17.13 4.15
N VAL A 102 7.18 -15.89 3.95
CA VAL A 102 6.51 -14.71 4.50
C VAL A 102 5.10 -14.58 3.94
N ALA A 103 4.91 -14.77 2.62
CA ALA A 103 3.58 -14.80 2.01
C ALA A 103 2.65 -15.85 2.65
N ARG A 104 3.16 -17.04 2.96
CA ARG A 104 2.39 -18.09 3.66
C ARG A 104 2.03 -17.66 5.07
N LEU A 105 2.98 -17.12 5.84
CA LEU A 105 2.74 -16.62 7.18
C LEU A 105 1.67 -15.53 7.18
N SER A 106 1.81 -14.50 6.34
CA SER A 106 0.84 -13.41 6.21
C SER A 106 -0.55 -13.91 5.88
N ASN A 107 -0.68 -14.84 4.92
CA ASN A 107 -1.96 -15.45 4.57
C ASN A 107 -2.58 -16.22 5.74
N SER A 108 -1.78 -16.97 6.50
CA SER A 108 -2.27 -17.70 7.67
C SER A 108 -2.74 -16.77 8.79
N LEU A 109 -2.03 -15.65 9.04
CA LEU A 109 -2.45 -14.65 10.03
C LEU A 109 -3.74 -13.94 9.59
N GLN A 110 -3.84 -13.57 8.31
CA GLN A 110 -5.05 -12.97 7.76
C GLN A 110 -6.26 -13.93 7.83
N GLN A 111 -6.05 -15.23 7.58
CA GLN A 111 -7.10 -16.22 7.73
C GLN A 111 -7.64 -16.26 9.16
N THR A 112 -6.75 -16.27 10.16
CA THR A 112 -7.15 -16.20 11.57
C THR A 112 -7.91 -14.92 11.89
N ALA A 113 -7.44 -13.77 11.40
CA ALA A 113 -8.11 -12.49 11.61
C ALA A 113 -9.51 -12.44 10.99
N ASN A 114 -9.66 -12.96 9.76
CA ASN A 114 -10.95 -13.03 9.06
C ASN A 114 -11.95 -13.95 9.77
N GLN A 115 -11.47 -14.98 10.46
CA GLN A 115 -12.29 -15.91 11.25
C GLN A 115 -12.62 -15.40 12.66
N SER A 116 -11.99 -14.31 13.09
CA SER A 116 -12.28 -13.66 14.38
C SER A 116 -13.63 -12.94 14.37
N ALA A 117 -14.13 -12.59 15.56
CA ALA A 117 -15.47 -12.02 15.77
C ALA A 117 -15.79 -10.78 14.92
N HIS A 118 -14.78 -9.97 14.58
CA HIS A 118 -14.96 -8.72 13.83
C HIS A 118 -14.53 -8.81 12.36
N SER A 119 -13.93 -9.93 11.95
CA SER A 119 -13.42 -10.17 10.59
C SER A 119 -12.64 -8.99 9.99
N LEU A 120 -11.88 -8.27 10.83
CA LEU A 120 -11.05 -7.16 10.39
C LEU A 120 -9.70 -7.69 9.89
N PRO A 121 -9.24 -7.27 8.70
CA PRO A 121 -7.94 -7.68 8.21
C PRO A 121 -6.83 -7.09 9.08
N LEU A 122 -5.78 -7.88 9.31
CA LEU A 122 -4.61 -7.42 10.05
C LEU A 122 -3.79 -6.42 9.23
N MET A 123 -3.30 -5.42 9.93
CA MET A 123 -2.19 -4.60 9.47
C MET A 123 -0.90 -5.42 9.61
N VAL A 124 -0.31 -5.82 8.49
CA VAL A 124 0.96 -6.55 8.44
C VAL A 124 2.04 -5.54 8.04
N ALA A 125 2.81 -5.11 9.02
CA ALA A 125 3.76 -4.04 8.90
C ALA A 125 5.21 -4.52 8.85
N ILE A 126 6.07 -3.69 8.30
CA ILE A 126 7.52 -3.83 8.30
C ILE A 126 8.17 -2.45 8.44
N ASP A 127 9.43 -2.45 8.86
CA ASP A 127 10.34 -1.32 8.76
C ASP A 127 11.38 -1.64 7.67
N GLN A 128 11.11 -1.15 6.45
CA GLN A 128 11.89 -1.39 5.23
C GLN A 128 12.25 -0.03 4.57
N GLU A 129 13.23 0.63 5.18
CA GLU A 129 13.67 1.99 4.88
C GLU A 129 14.66 2.09 3.71
N GLY A 130 15.59 1.13 3.62
CA GLY A 130 16.70 1.17 2.67
C GLY A 130 18.06 1.38 3.34
N GLY A 131 19.14 1.28 2.57
CA GLY A 131 20.50 1.35 3.11
C GLY A 131 20.77 0.26 4.15
N ASP A 132 21.06 0.67 5.38
CA ASP A 132 21.34 -0.25 6.50
C ASP A 132 20.06 -0.85 7.14
N ILE A 133 18.91 -0.23 6.92
CA ILE A 133 17.62 -0.65 7.49
C ILE A 133 16.85 -1.41 6.40
N ILE A 134 17.36 -2.60 6.12
CA ILE A 134 16.77 -3.55 5.16
C ILE A 134 16.58 -4.88 5.86
N ARG A 135 15.32 -5.31 5.97
CA ARG A 135 14.97 -6.67 6.35
C ARG A 135 15.11 -7.58 5.16
N MET A 136 15.39 -8.85 5.42
CA MET A 136 15.61 -9.86 4.38
C MET A 136 16.71 -9.46 3.38
N LYS A 137 17.77 -8.80 3.86
CA LYS A 137 18.93 -8.45 3.03
C LYS A 137 19.36 -9.66 2.17
N GLU A 138 19.65 -9.40 0.89
CA GLU A 138 19.99 -10.39 -0.16
C GLU A 138 18.82 -11.24 -0.68
N ARG A 139 17.61 -11.14 -0.12
CA ARG A 139 16.42 -11.87 -0.59
C ARG A 139 15.31 -10.98 -1.16
N VAL A 140 15.55 -9.67 -1.12
CA VAL A 140 14.72 -8.60 -1.70
C VAL A 140 15.62 -7.72 -2.55
N SER A 141 15.01 -6.87 -3.38
CA SER A 141 15.77 -5.91 -4.18
C SER A 141 16.59 -4.97 -3.27
N PRO A 142 17.83 -4.62 -3.65
CA PRO A 142 18.61 -3.65 -2.91
C PRO A 142 17.93 -2.28 -2.96
N LEU A 143 17.86 -1.62 -1.81
CA LEU A 143 17.29 -0.28 -1.67
C LEU A 143 18.40 0.69 -1.27
N PRO A 144 18.61 1.80 -2.00
CA PRO A 144 19.58 2.82 -1.62
C PRO A 144 19.25 3.44 -0.25
N ALA A 145 20.25 4.01 0.41
CA ALA A 145 20.01 4.82 1.60
C ALA A 145 19.22 6.08 1.23
N GLN A 146 18.31 6.51 2.10
CA GLN A 146 17.46 7.68 1.84
C GLN A 146 18.29 8.96 1.71
N GLN A 147 19.41 9.06 2.44
CA GLN A 147 20.33 10.19 2.29
C GLN A 147 20.93 10.26 0.87
N ASP A 148 21.16 9.12 0.23
CA ASP A 148 21.68 9.07 -1.14
C ASP A 148 20.59 9.40 -2.15
N LEU A 149 19.36 8.93 -1.91
CA LEU A 149 18.19 9.29 -2.73
C LEU A 149 17.96 10.81 -2.69
N GLY A 150 17.90 11.41 -1.49
CA GLY A 150 17.64 12.84 -1.34
C GLY A 150 18.72 13.75 -1.96
N LYS A 151 19.96 13.26 -2.13
CA LYS A 151 21.04 14.03 -2.77
C LYS A 151 21.08 13.86 -4.28
N ASN A 152 20.80 12.67 -4.78
CA ASN A 152 21.18 12.27 -6.13
C ASN A 152 20.02 11.82 -7.02
N ALA A 153 18.85 11.51 -6.46
CA ALA A 153 17.73 10.93 -7.19
C ALA A 153 16.74 12.02 -7.64
N SER A 154 16.12 11.81 -8.81
CA SER A 154 14.94 12.58 -9.20
C SER A 154 13.68 12.06 -8.47
N ILE A 155 12.61 12.84 -8.47
CA ILE A 155 11.30 12.40 -7.95
C ILE A 155 10.83 11.11 -8.66
N GLU A 156 11.11 10.97 -9.95
CA GLU A 156 10.76 9.78 -10.72
C GLU A 156 11.55 8.55 -10.26
N ASP A 157 12.84 8.72 -9.93
CA ASP A 157 13.67 7.64 -9.39
C ASP A 157 13.20 7.21 -8.00
N MET A 158 12.87 8.17 -7.13
CA MET A 158 12.30 7.90 -5.80
C MET A 158 10.99 7.11 -5.92
N TYR A 159 10.11 7.51 -6.84
CA TYR A 159 8.87 6.80 -7.11
C TYR A 159 9.11 5.36 -7.59
N LYS A 160 10.09 5.14 -8.50
CA LYS A 160 10.44 3.80 -8.97
C LYS A 160 10.94 2.91 -7.83
N VAL A 161 11.79 3.44 -6.95
CA VAL A 161 12.30 2.72 -5.77
C VAL A 161 11.17 2.37 -4.81
N ALA A 162 10.32 3.35 -4.45
CA ALA A 162 9.17 3.12 -3.58
C ALA A 162 8.19 2.10 -4.17
N ARG A 163 7.91 2.19 -5.47
CA ARG A 163 7.02 1.25 -6.19
C ARG A 163 7.60 -0.16 -6.24
N LEU A 164 8.90 -0.31 -6.48
CA LEU A 164 9.57 -1.59 -6.45
C LEU A 164 9.43 -2.23 -5.06
N ASN A 165 9.79 -1.50 -4.01
CA ASN A 165 9.69 -2.02 -2.64
C ASN A 165 8.25 -2.37 -2.28
N GLY A 166 7.29 -1.47 -2.54
CA GLY A 166 5.87 -1.73 -2.27
C GLY A 166 5.33 -2.95 -3.02
N THR A 167 5.80 -3.20 -4.24
CA THR A 167 5.42 -4.40 -5.02
C THR A 167 5.97 -5.67 -4.40
N GLU A 168 7.24 -5.68 -3.98
CA GLU A 168 7.84 -6.84 -3.31
C GLU A 168 7.19 -7.13 -1.96
N LEU A 169 7.01 -6.10 -1.12
CA LEU A 169 6.33 -6.22 0.17
C LEU A 169 4.89 -6.72 0.02
N GLY A 170 4.14 -6.14 -0.92
CA GLY A 170 2.77 -6.56 -1.23
C GLY A 170 2.69 -8.03 -1.66
N SER A 171 3.67 -8.54 -2.42
CA SER A 171 3.73 -9.95 -2.81
C SER A 171 3.92 -10.91 -1.63
N MET A 172 4.45 -10.41 -0.51
CA MET A 172 4.63 -11.15 0.74
C MET A 172 3.46 -10.96 1.72
N GLY A 173 2.41 -10.24 1.33
CA GLY A 173 1.25 -9.94 2.17
C GLY A 173 1.51 -8.85 3.22
N ILE A 174 2.59 -8.08 3.07
CA ILE A 174 2.89 -6.91 3.90
C ILE A 174 2.15 -5.72 3.28
N ASN A 175 1.34 -5.04 4.09
CA ASN A 175 0.46 -3.96 3.63
C ASN A 175 0.77 -2.60 4.27
N ILE A 176 1.76 -2.55 5.17
CA ILE A 176 2.28 -1.31 5.75
C ILE A 176 3.80 -1.35 5.77
N ASN A 177 4.41 -0.24 5.36
CA ASN A 177 5.84 -0.04 5.49
C ASN A 177 6.10 1.26 6.26
N PHE A 178 6.81 1.18 7.38
CA PHE A 178 7.31 2.32 8.14
C PHE A 178 8.63 2.78 7.54
N ALA A 179 8.56 3.45 6.39
CA ALA A 179 9.73 3.93 5.68
C ALA A 179 9.57 5.37 5.23
N LEU A 180 10.70 6.04 5.06
CA LEU A 180 10.81 7.35 4.43
C LEU A 180 11.36 7.17 3.02
N TYR A 181 10.79 7.88 2.05
CA TYR A 181 11.29 7.95 0.67
C TYR A 181 11.55 9.38 0.27
#